data_AF-A0A1E4TGQ2-F1
#
_entry.id   AF-A0A1E4TGQ2-F1
#
_cell.length_a   1.000
_cell.length_b   1.000
_cell.length_c   1.000
_cell.angle_alpha   90.00
_cell.angle_beta   90.00
_cell.angle_gamma   90.00
#
_symmetry.space_group_name_H-M   'P 1'
#
loop_
_entity.id
_entity.type
_entity.pdbx_description
1 polymer ?
#
loop_
_entity_poly.entity_id
_entity_poly.type
_entity_poly.pdbx_seq_one_letter_code
_entity_poly.pdbx_strand_id
1 'polypeptide(L)'
;MTTGAFHNDSKLVEYLDIIDQYQKAREQLDSHLAAGFIDLAHANYVAKTRYGKDHYDNRMKSCQKVIIDENKGVKIETVSKDDPIKSFCPLPSASLRKSKQEFSDALLDIVNIVDVIMKLRIKETEIKNAK
;
A
#
# COMPACT_ATOMS: atom_id res chain seq x y z
N MET A 1 5.94 -0.20 -45.56
CA MET A 1 6.56 -1.24 -44.71
C MET A 1 7.16 -0.67 -43.42
N THR A 2 6.76 0.52 -42.94
CA THR A 2 7.32 1.17 -41.73
C THR A 2 6.46 1.02 -40.48
N THR A 3 5.22 0.53 -40.59
CA THR A 3 4.23 0.53 -39.50
C THR A 3 4.58 -0.39 -38.32
N GLY A 4 5.38 -1.44 -38.55
CA GLY A 4 5.77 -2.41 -37.50
C GLY A 4 6.77 -1.86 -36.47
N ALA A 5 7.64 -0.93 -36.85
CA ALA A 5 8.63 -0.35 -35.94
C ALA A 5 7.98 0.62 -34.95
N PHE A 6 7.11 1.52 -35.44
CA PHE A 6 6.39 2.49 -34.60
C PHE A 6 5.47 1.83 -33.56
N HIS A 7 4.88 0.67 -33.88
CA HIS A 7 4.02 -0.06 -32.95
C HIS A 7 4.79 -0.65 -31.76
N ASN A 8 6.06 -1.03 -31.96
CA ASN A 8 6.90 -1.59 -30.90
C ASN A 8 7.42 -0.49 -29.95
N ASP A 9 7.79 0.66 -30.50
CA ASP A 9 8.22 1.81 -29.70
C ASP A 9 7.07 2.32 -28.81
N SER A 10 5.84 2.35 -29.32
CA SER A 10 4.66 2.74 -28.52
C SER A 10 4.45 1.83 -27.31
N LYS A 11 4.63 0.50 -27.46
CA LYS A 11 4.49 -0.44 -26.33
C LYS A 11 5.59 -0.29 -25.29
N LEU A 12 6.81 0.04 -25.73
CA LEU A 12 7.93 0.31 -24.84
C LEU A 12 7.71 1.59 -24.02
N VAL A 13 7.18 2.65 -24.65
CA VAL A 13 6.83 3.88 -23.94
C VAL A 13 5.79 3.58 -22.85
N GLU A 14 4.70 2.88 -23.18
CA GLU A 14 3.69 2.49 -22.19
C GLU A 14 4.28 1.64 -21.05
N TYR A 15 5.22 0.75 -21.36
CA TYR A 15 5.88 -0.07 -20.35
C TYR A 15 6.75 0.75 -19.40
N LEU A 16 7.52 1.71 -19.93
CA LEU A 16 8.34 2.62 -19.13
C LEU A 16 7.48 3.53 -18.25
N ASP A 17 6.32 3.99 -18.75
CA ASP A 17 5.37 4.77 -17.95
C ASP A 17 4.83 3.97 -16.76
N ILE A 18 4.58 2.66 -16.92
CA ILE A 18 4.15 1.79 -15.82
C ILE A 18 5.27 1.61 -14.79
N ILE A 19 6.54 1.54 -15.22
CA ILE A 19 7.69 1.49 -14.30
C ILE A 19 7.81 2.79 -13.50
N ASP A 20 7.66 3.94 -14.15
CA ASP A 20 7.68 5.24 -13.47
C ASP A 20 6.55 5.34 -12.42
N GLN A 21 5.35 4.86 -12.75
CA GLN A 21 4.24 4.76 -11.79
C GLN A 21 4.58 3.87 -10.60
N TYR A 22 5.24 2.72 -10.84
CA TYR A 22 5.69 1.83 -9.77
C TYR A 22 6.70 2.52 -8.85
N GLN A 23 7.68 3.23 -9.41
CA GLN A 23 8.70 3.94 -8.64
C GLN A 23 8.06 5.02 -7.76
N LYS A 24 7.17 5.84 -8.31
CA LYS A 24 6.44 6.87 -7.56
C LYS A 24 5.58 6.29 -6.44
N ALA A 25 4.84 5.22 -6.72
CA ALA A 25 4.04 4.54 -5.71
C ALA A 25 4.91 3.95 -4.58
N ARG A 26 6.13 3.48 -4.92
CA ARG A 26 7.08 2.97 -3.93
C ARG A 26 7.65 4.08 -3.05
N GLU A 27 7.98 5.23 -3.62
CA GLU A 27 8.46 6.40 -2.86
C GLU A 27 7.38 6.89 -1.88
N GLN A 28 6.12 6.90 -2.29
CA GLN A 28 4.98 7.23 -1.43
C GLN A 28 4.87 6.26 -0.25
N LEU A 29 4.91 4.95 -0.53
CA LEU A 29 4.91 3.92 0.50
C LEU A 29 6.02 4.14 1.53
N ASP A 30 7.25 4.36 1.06
CA ASP A 30 8.41 4.54 1.93
C ASP A 30 8.26 5.81 2.80
N SER A 31 7.69 6.89 2.24
CA SER A 31 7.37 8.13 2.96
C SER A 31 6.34 7.89 4.07
N HIS A 32 5.21 7.24 3.76
CA HIS A 32 4.16 6.95 4.73
C HIS A 32 4.64 6.01 5.83
N LEU A 33 5.43 4.99 5.49
CA LEU A 33 6.03 4.11 6.50
C LEU A 33 6.98 4.88 7.42
N ALA A 34 7.86 5.72 6.87
CA ALA A 34 8.80 6.52 7.66
C ALA A 34 8.05 7.47 8.62
N ALA A 35 7.06 8.21 8.12
CA ALA A 35 6.23 9.09 8.92
C ALA A 35 5.48 8.33 10.03
N GLY A 36 4.84 7.21 9.68
CA GLY A 36 4.11 6.36 10.63
C GLY A 36 4.98 5.81 11.76
N PHE A 37 6.22 5.40 11.46
CA PHE A 37 7.17 4.92 12.48
C PHE A 37 7.71 6.05 13.36
N ILE A 38 7.96 7.25 12.81
CA ILE A 38 8.39 8.42 13.59
C ILE A 38 7.29 8.83 14.57
N ASP A 39 6.04 8.91 14.11
CA ASP A 39 4.89 9.24 14.95
C ASP A 39 4.63 8.17 16.02
N LEU A 40 4.83 6.90 15.70
CA LEU A 40 4.76 5.80 16.66
C LEU A 40 5.86 5.91 17.72
N ALA A 41 7.09 6.25 17.33
CA ALA A 41 8.20 6.46 18.24
C ALA A 41 7.92 7.63 19.19
N HIS A 42 7.38 8.74 18.66
CA HIS A 42 6.96 9.88 19.47
C HIS A 42 5.82 9.51 20.44
N ALA A 43 4.82 8.75 19.98
CA ALA A 43 3.75 8.24 20.84
C ALA A 43 4.31 7.36 21.97
N ASN A 44 5.26 6.48 21.67
CA ASN A 44 5.94 5.62 22.64
C ASN A 44 6.80 6.39 23.65
N TYR A 45 7.39 7.51 23.24
CA TYR A 45 8.20 8.36 24.12
C TYR A 45 7.33 9.08 25.17
N VAL A 46 6.16 9.58 24.75
CA VAL A 46 5.24 10.31 25.65
C VAL A 46 4.38 9.38 26.51
N ALA A 47 4.06 8.18 26.01
CA ALA A 47 3.21 7.24 26.72
C ALA A 47 3.90 6.59 27.92
N LYS A 48 3.13 6.35 28.99
CA LYS A 48 3.61 5.60 30.17
C LYS A 48 3.82 4.10 29.87
N THR A 49 3.08 3.57 28.91
CA THR A 49 3.14 2.18 28.45
C THR A 49 3.42 2.17 26.96
N ARG A 50 4.33 1.29 26.53
CA ARG A 50 4.79 1.24 25.14
C ARG A 50 3.75 0.53 24.26
N TYR A 51 3.46 1.09 23.08
CA TYR A 51 2.73 0.43 22.02
C TYR A 51 3.70 -0.52 21.30
N GLY A 52 3.66 -1.79 21.68
CA GLY A 52 4.54 -2.83 21.15
C GLY A 52 3.87 -4.20 21.21
N LYS A 53 4.57 -5.22 20.69
CA LYS A 53 4.05 -6.59 20.54
C LYS A 53 3.47 -7.17 21.83
N ASP A 54 4.10 -6.89 22.97
CA ASP A 54 3.69 -7.40 24.29
C ASP A 54 2.31 -6.86 24.73
N HIS A 55 1.84 -5.78 24.13
CA HIS A 55 0.57 -5.14 24.41
C HIS A 55 -0.49 -5.40 23.33
N TYR A 56 -0.21 -6.26 22.35
CA TYR A 56 -1.19 -6.62 21.33
C TYR A 56 -2.27 -7.54 21.91
N ASP A 57 -3.54 -7.20 21.67
CA ASP A 57 -4.63 -8.15 21.91
C ASP A 57 -4.59 -9.24 20.83
N ASN A 58 -4.24 -10.46 21.22
CA ASN A 58 -4.20 -11.61 20.32
C ASN A 58 -5.57 -11.99 19.75
N ARG A 59 -6.66 -11.39 20.25
CA ARG A 59 -8.03 -11.58 19.75
C ARG A 59 -8.43 -10.51 18.72
N MET A 60 -7.53 -9.56 18.39
CA MET A 60 -7.83 -8.50 17.43
C MET A 60 -8.14 -9.10 16.05
N LYS A 61 -9.32 -8.75 15.52
CA LYS A 61 -9.74 -9.13 14.16
C LYS A 61 -9.26 -8.09 13.16
N SER A 62 -9.04 -8.52 11.91
CA SER A 62 -8.67 -7.57 10.86
C SER A 62 -9.77 -6.53 10.65
N CYS A 63 -9.38 -5.28 10.44
CA CYS A 63 -10.30 -4.18 10.13
C CYS A 63 -10.59 -4.11 8.62
N GLN A 64 -9.61 -4.49 7.80
CA GLN A 64 -9.69 -4.47 6.35
C GLN A 64 -9.20 -5.78 5.77
N LYS A 65 -9.74 -6.16 4.62
CA LYS A 65 -9.33 -7.32 3.85
C LYS A 65 -9.15 -6.88 2.40
N VAL A 66 -8.02 -7.23 1.82
CA VAL A 66 -7.74 -6.98 0.41
C VAL A 66 -7.93 -8.28 -0.36
N ILE A 67 -8.72 -8.23 -1.43
CA ILE A 67 -8.93 -9.32 -2.37
C ILE A 67 -8.30 -8.88 -3.68
N ILE A 68 -7.34 -9.67 -4.16
CA ILE A 68 -6.64 -9.44 -5.41
C ILE A 68 -7.17 -10.47 -6.41
N ASP A 69 -7.74 -10.01 -7.51
CA ASP A 69 -8.24 -10.85 -8.60
C ASP A 69 -7.60 -10.36 -9.91
N GLU A 70 -6.99 -11.27 -10.66
CA GLU A 70 -6.27 -10.95 -11.91
C GLU A 70 -7.19 -10.33 -12.97
N ASN A 71 -8.49 -10.68 -12.95
CA ASN A 71 -9.46 -10.22 -13.94
C ASN A 71 -10.35 -9.08 -13.42
N LYS A 72 -10.53 -8.97 -12.09
CA LYS A 72 -11.47 -8.03 -11.47
C LYS A 72 -10.79 -6.90 -10.70
N GLY A 73 -9.47 -6.86 -10.70
CA GLY A 73 -8.66 -5.87 -10.01
C GLY A 73 -8.59 -6.08 -8.50
N VAL A 74 -8.08 -5.08 -7.80
CA VAL A 74 -7.97 -5.12 -6.33
C VAL A 74 -9.23 -4.57 -5.68
N LYS A 75 -9.79 -5.32 -4.72
CA LYS A 75 -10.95 -4.93 -3.92
C LYS A 75 -10.58 -4.87 -2.44
N ILE A 76 -10.99 -3.80 -1.77
CA ILE A 76 -10.81 -3.61 -0.34
C ILE A 76 -12.17 -3.76 0.34
N GLU A 77 -12.28 -4.75 1.23
CA GLU A 77 -13.46 -5.02 2.04
C GLU A 77 -13.19 -4.57 3.48
N THR A 78 -14.11 -3.77 4.05
CA THR A 78 -14.05 -3.45 5.48
C THR A 78 -14.68 -4.59 6.27
N VAL A 79 -13.89 -5.24 7.12
CA VAL A 79 -14.29 -6.41 7.91
C VAL A 79 -14.87 -5.99 9.27
N SER A 80 -14.36 -4.90 9.85
CA SER A 80 -14.85 -4.35 11.12
C SER A 80 -14.94 -2.83 11.05
N LYS A 81 -15.99 -2.26 11.66
CA LYS A 81 -16.17 -0.81 11.81
C LYS A 81 -15.50 -0.27 13.07
N ASP A 82 -15.05 -1.15 13.96
CA ASP A 82 -14.45 -0.75 15.21
C ASP A 82 -13.03 -0.22 14.97
N ASP A 83 -12.75 0.96 15.52
CA ASP A 83 -11.42 1.54 15.47
C ASP A 83 -10.45 0.73 16.34
N PRO A 84 -9.44 0.05 15.77
CA PRO A 84 -8.56 -0.82 16.54
C PRO A 84 -7.76 -0.04 17.58
N ILE A 85 -7.45 1.23 17.30
CA ILE A 85 -6.71 2.11 18.21
C ILE A 85 -7.44 2.38 19.53
N LYS A 86 -8.78 2.28 19.56
CA LYS A 86 -9.58 2.50 20.78
C LYS A 86 -9.45 1.33 21.77
N SER A 87 -8.97 0.17 21.32
CA SER A 87 -8.70 -0.97 22.21
C SER A 87 -7.51 -0.74 23.15
N PHE A 88 -6.57 0.15 22.78
CA PHE A 88 -5.39 0.44 23.60
C PHE A 88 -5.65 1.50 24.67
N CYS A 89 -6.46 2.51 24.37
CA CYS A 89 -6.89 3.50 25.35
C CYS A 89 -8.17 4.23 24.90
N PRO A 90 -8.97 4.78 25.84
CA PRO A 90 -10.19 5.51 25.51
C PRO A 90 -9.92 6.81 24.72
N LEU A 91 -8.75 7.42 24.89
CA LEU A 91 -8.35 8.69 24.27
C LEU A 91 -6.92 8.62 23.71
N PRO A 92 -6.74 8.13 22.47
CA PRO A 92 -5.41 8.01 21.88
C PRO A 92 -4.80 9.38 21.58
N SER A 93 -3.49 9.50 21.84
CA SER A 93 -2.71 10.71 21.58
C SER A 93 -2.74 11.07 20.09
N ALA A 94 -2.50 12.35 19.79
CA ALA A 94 -2.50 12.84 18.42
C ALA A 94 -1.46 12.11 17.55
N SER A 95 -0.24 11.89 18.06
CA SER A 95 0.80 11.16 17.34
C SER A 95 0.43 9.70 17.08
N LEU A 96 -0.27 9.03 18.00
CA LEU A 96 -0.74 7.67 17.77
C LEU A 96 -1.83 7.61 16.68
N ARG A 97 -2.71 8.61 16.63
CA ARG A 97 -3.73 8.71 15.57
C ARG A 97 -3.10 8.98 14.20
N LYS A 98 -2.11 9.88 14.13
CA LYS A 98 -1.36 10.14 12.90
C LYS A 98 -0.64 8.88 12.42
N SER A 99 0.09 8.21 13.31
CA SER A 99 0.75 6.93 13.01
C SER A 99 -0.21 5.89 12.44
N LYS A 100 -1.41 5.73 13.03
CA LYS A 100 -2.46 4.86 12.47
C LYS A 100 -2.84 5.25 11.04
N GLN A 101 -3.03 6.56 10.80
CA GLN A 101 -3.41 7.06 9.49
C GLN A 101 -2.30 6.79 8.46
N GLU A 102 -1.06 7.15 8.76
CA GLU A 102 0.09 6.91 7.89
C GLU A 102 0.23 5.42 7.52
N PHE A 103 0.04 4.51 8.49
CA PHE A 103 0.05 3.07 8.18
C PHE A 103 -1.16 2.61 7.36
N SER A 104 -2.32 3.25 7.53
CA SER A 104 -3.48 2.96 6.69
C SER A 104 -3.27 3.41 5.25
N ASP A 105 -2.64 4.57 5.06
CA ASP A 105 -2.30 5.11 3.74
C ASP A 105 -1.21 4.25 3.09
N ALA A 106 -0.19 3.83 3.84
CA ALA A 106 0.82 2.87 3.38
C ALA A 106 0.22 1.53 2.90
N LEU A 107 -0.84 1.02 3.55
CA LEU A 107 -1.53 -0.19 3.08
C LEU A 107 -2.22 0.04 1.73
N LEU A 108 -2.77 1.23 1.50
CA LEU A 108 -3.35 1.60 0.22
C LEU A 108 -2.27 1.72 -0.86
N ASP A 109 -1.10 2.26 -0.52
CA ASP A 109 0.04 2.32 -1.44
C ASP A 109 0.53 0.93 -1.84
N ILE A 110 0.61 -0.01 -0.89
CA ILE A 110 0.93 -1.41 -1.20
C ILE A 110 -0.08 -1.99 -2.18
N VAL A 111 -1.37 -1.73 -1.99
CA VAL A 111 -2.43 -2.16 -2.91
C VAL A 111 -2.22 -1.57 -4.31
N ASN A 112 -1.92 -0.27 -4.39
CA ASN A 112 -1.64 0.40 -5.66
C ASN A 112 -0.40 -0.19 -6.35
N ILE A 113 0.67 -0.46 -5.60
CA ILE A 113 1.88 -1.10 -6.11
C ILE A 113 1.54 -2.48 -6.69
N VAL A 114 0.73 -3.28 -6.00
CA VAL A 114 0.31 -4.59 -6.50
C VAL A 114 -0.46 -4.46 -7.81
N ASP A 115 -1.37 -3.50 -7.92
CA ASP A 115 -2.10 -3.22 -9.17
C ASP A 115 -1.16 -2.82 -10.32
N VAL A 116 -0.18 -1.96 -10.04
CA VAL A 116 0.85 -1.57 -11.03
C VAL A 116 1.70 -2.78 -11.46
N ILE A 117 2.09 -3.64 -10.53
CA ILE A 117 2.83 -4.88 -10.85
C ILE A 117 1.99 -5.80 -11.74
N MET A 118 0.69 -5.92 -11.48
CA MET A 118 -0.22 -6.72 -12.31
C MET A 118 -0.30 -6.17 -13.73
N LYS A 119 -0.46 -4.86 -13.88
CA LYS A 119 -0.43 -4.18 -15.20
C LYS A 119 0.89 -4.40 -15.93
N LEU A 120 2.01 -4.31 -15.20
CA LEU A 120 3.35 -4.53 -15.74
C LEU A 120 3.50 -5.96 -16.29
N ARG A 121 3.06 -6.98 -15.53
CA ARG A 121 3.07 -8.39 -15.97
C ARG A 121 2.23 -8.61 -17.21
N ILE A 122 1.02 -8.03 -17.28
CA ILE A 122 0.16 -8.13 -18.46
C ILE A 122 0.90 -7.54 -19.67
N LYS A 123 1.49 -6.36 -19.52
CA LYS A 123 2.21 -5.71 -20.62
C LYS A 123 3.45 -6.47 -21.08
N GLU A 124 4.20 -7.07 -20.17
CA GLU A 124 5.31 -7.96 -20.53
C GLU A 124 4.86 -9.15 -21.37
N THR A 125 3.70 -9.74 -21.08
CA THR A 125 3.16 -10.84 -21.88
C THR A 125 2.72 -10.38 -23.27
N GLU A 126 2.09 -9.20 -23.39
CA GLU A 126 1.75 -8.59 -24.69
C GLU A 126 3.00 -8.34 -25.55
N ILE A 127 4.08 -7.83 -24.96
CA ILE A 127 5.34 -7.58 -25.68
C ILE A 127 5.99 -8.90 -26.11
N LYS A 128 5.99 -9.93 -25.24
CA LYS A 128 6.53 -11.26 -25.58
C LYS A 128 5.74 -11.93 -26.71
N ASN A 129 4.41 -11.81 -26.72
CA ASN A 129 3.53 -12.40 -27.73
C ASN A 129 3.53 -11.66 -29.07
N ALA A 130 3.96 -10.39 -29.08
CA ALA A 130 4.07 -9.58 -30.29
C ALA A 130 5.41 -9.79 -31.05
N LYS A 131 6.32 -10.59 -30.47
CA LYS A 131 7.63 -10.91 -31.01
C LYS A 131 7.61 -12.27 -31.69
#